data_AF-A0A6C0LMX2-F1
#
_entry.id   AF-A0A6C0LMX2-F1
#
_cell.length_a   1.000
_cell.length_b   1.000
_cell.length_c   1.000
_cell.angle_alpha   90.00
_cell.angle_beta   90.00
_cell.angle_gamma   90.00
#
_symmetry.space_group_name_H-M   'P 1'
#
loop_
_entity.id
_entity.type
_entity.pdbx_description
1 polymer ?
#
loop_
_entity_poly.entity_id
_entity_poly.type
_entity_poly.pdbx_seq_one_letter_code
_entity_poly.pdbx_strand_id
1 'polypeptide(L)'
;MTEIKLVNSKFNYIDDLFKQHNWTRIENTEEFVTYNKEGSETEYFKCNIFNDKIIKVTVPLKNWPFHFTTRFANIDDALCFMESRFAEFLLQP
;
A
#
# COMPACT_ATOMS: atom_id res chain seq x y z
N MET A 1 13.52 17.00 -1.38
CA MET A 1 12.61 16.26 -0.48
C MET A 1 13.41 15.16 0.19
N THR A 2 13.32 15.03 1.51
CA THR A 2 14.01 13.98 2.26
C THR A 2 13.29 12.66 2.00
N GLU A 3 13.95 11.70 1.36
CA GLU A 3 13.36 10.38 1.12
C GLU A 3 13.11 9.69 2.47
N ILE A 4 11.85 9.44 2.80
CA ILE A 4 11.48 8.68 3.99
C ILE A 4 12.02 7.26 3.81
N LYS A 5 12.96 6.83 4.65
CA LYS A 5 13.55 5.47 4.56
C LYS A 5 12.52 4.41 4.97
N LEU A 6 12.50 3.26 4.29
CA LEU A 6 11.67 2.13 4.70
C LEU A 6 12.12 1.60 6.06
N VAL A 7 11.16 1.40 6.96
CA VAL A 7 11.46 0.87 8.31
C VAL A 7 11.44 -0.66 8.30
N ASN A 8 10.44 -1.28 7.66
CA ASN A 8 10.29 -2.73 7.61
C ASN A 8 10.63 -3.28 6.21
N SER A 9 11.69 -4.08 6.12
CA SER A 9 12.18 -4.67 4.87
C SER A 9 11.20 -5.64 4.22
N LYS A 10 10.20 -6.16 4.95
CA LYS A 10 9.11 -6.96 4.37
C LYS A 10 8.34 -6.19 3.28
N PHE A 11 8.37 -4.86 3.31
CA PHE A 11 7.73 -4.00 2.32
C PHE A 11 8.65 -3.61 1.15
N ASN A 12 9.91 -4.06 1.08
CA ASN A 12 10.86 -3.62 0.03
C ASN A 12 10.29 -3.81 -1.38
N TYR A 13 9.73 -4.99 -1.64
CA TYR A 13 9.16 -5.33 -2.94
C TYR A 13 8.02 -4.37 -3.34
N ILE A 14 7.05 -4.18 -2.45
CA ILE A 14 5.90 -3.33 -2.76
C ILE A 14 6.32 -1.87 -2.86
N ASP A 15 7.33 -1.45 -2.10
CA ASP A 15 7.89 -0.11 -2.15
C ASP A 15 8.48 0.23 -3.51
N ASP A 16 9.31 -0.67 -4.05
CA ASP A 16 9.93 -0.51 -5.36
C ASP A 16 8.85 -0.44 -6.45
N LEU A 17 7.80 -1.28 -6.35
CA LEU A 17 6.66 -1.25 -7.26
C LEU A 17 5.95 0.11 -7.25
N PHE A 18 5.58 0.64 -6.08
CA PHE A 18 4.91 1.94 -5.98
C PHE A 18 5.79 3.07 -6.53
N LYS A 19 7.09 3.07 -6.21
CA LYS A 19 8.05 4.07 -6.69
C LYS A 19 8.18 4.09 -8.21
N GLN A 20 8.22 2.91 -8.86
CA GLN A 20 8.27 2.79 -10.32
C GLN A 20 7.08 3.48 -11.01
N HIS A 21 5.95 3.63 -10.32
CA HIS A 21 4.74 4.25 -10.82
C HIS A 21 4.51 5.68 -10.28
N ASN A 22 5.54 6.32 -9.72
CA ASN A 22 5.48 7.67 -9.12
C ASN A 22 4.50 7.79 -7.95
N TRP A 23 4.34 6.73 -7.17
CA TRP A 23 3.67 6.80 -5.87
C TRP A 23 4.69 7.00 -4.77
N THR A 24 4.27 7.71 -3.73
CA THR A 24 5.14 8.14 -2.64
C THR A 24 4.68 7.50 -1.33
N ARG A 25 5.65 7.07 -0.52
CA ARG A 25 5.40 6.71 0.87
C ARG A 25 5.05 7.96 1.68
N ILE A 26 3.94 7.92 2.40
CA ILE A 26 3.52 9.02 3.28
C ILE A 26 3.57 8.65 4.76
N GLU A 27 3.43 7.37 5.08
CA GLU A 27 3.61 6.89 6.43
C GLU A 27 4.33 5.54 6.39
N ASN A 28 5.28 5.33 7.30
CA ASN A 28 5.87 4.02 7.50
C ASN A 28 6.39 3.81 8.92
N THR A 29 6.17 2.61 9.44
CA THR A 29 6.73 2.10 10.70
C THR A 29 7.05 0.62 10.53
N GLU A 30 7.44 -0.05 11.62
CA GLU A 30 7.58 -1.50 11.62
C GLU A 30 6.26 -2.21 11.32
N GLU A 31 5.13 -1.63 11.73
CA GLU A 31 3.82 -2.26 11.67
C GLU A 31 2.96 -1.78 10.50
N PHE A 32 3.29 -0.67 9.85
CA PHE A 32 2.46 -0.20 8.74
C PHE A 32 3.23 0.57 7.67
N VAL A 33 2.67 0.59 6.47
CA VAL A 33 3.10 1.43 5.35
C VAL A 33 1.89 1.96 4.58
N THR A 34 1.97 3.21 4.15
CA THR A 34 0.94 3.88 3.35
C THR A 34 1.58 4.56 2.14
N TYR A 35 0.99 4.35 0.96
CA TYR A 35 1.39 4.92 -0.32
C TYR A 35 0.26 5.77 -0.88
N ASN A 36 0.56 6.95 -1.41
CA ASN A 36 -0.37 7.76 -2.17
C ASN A 36 0.26 8.27 -3.48
N LYS A 37 -0.57 8.84 -4.35
CA LYS A 37 -0.09 9.57 -5.52
C LYS A 37 -0.19 11.07 -5.29
N GLU A 38 0.84 11.81 -5.64
CA GLU A 38 0.83 13.27 -5.56
C GLU A 38 -0.32 13.84 -6.41
N GLY A 39 -1.10 14.75 -5.84
CA GLY A 39 -2.32 15.29 -6.46
C GLY A 39 -3.57 14.41 -6.33
N SER A 40 -3.45 13.19 -5.81
CA SER A 40 -4.56 12.27 -5.50
C SER A 40 -4.46 11.77 -4.06
N GLU A 41 -4.47 12.67 -3.09
CA GLU A 41 -4.25 12.36 -1.67
C GLU A 41 -5.35 11.47 -1.08
N THR A 42 -6.54 11.46 -1.69
CA THR A 42 -7.65 10.59 -1.31
C THR A 42 -7.49 9.16 -1.83
N GLU A 43 -6.52 8.89 -2.70
CA GLU A 43 -6.25 7.56 -3.26
C GLU A 43 -4.99 7.00 -2.60
N TYR A 44 -5.18 6.10 -1.63
CA TYR A 44 -4.05 5.50 -0.93
C TYR A 44 -4.16 3.98 -0.77
N PHE A 45 -2.99 3.34 -0.82
CA PHE A 45 -2.81 1.93 -0.48
C PHE A 45 -2.14 1.84 0.88
N LYS A 46 -2.68 1.05 1.79
CA LYS A 46 -2.17 0.90 3.16
C LYS A 46 -2.09 -0.55 3.56
N CYS A 47 -0.98 -0.96 4.16
CA CYS A 47 -0.82 -2.26 4.78
C CYS A 47 -0.51 -2.06 6.27
N ASN A 48 -1.27 -2.71 7.14
CA ASN A 48 -1.09 -2.69 8.59
C ASN A 48 -0.94 -4.11 9.13
N ILE A 49 0.11 -4.36 9.90
CA ILE A 49 0.41 -5.61 10.60
C ILE A 49 -0.01 -5.42 12.05
N PHE A 50 -0.99 -6.19 12.52
CA PHE A 50 -1.44 -6.19 13.90
C PHE A 50 -0.89 -7.41 14.63
N ASN A 51 0.01 -7.18 15.57
CA ASN A 51 0.59 -8.20 16.45
C ASN A 51 1.11 -9.44 15.70
N ASP A 52 1.64 -9.27 14.48
CA ASP A 52 2.08 -10.34 13.56
C ASP A 52 1.05 -11.44 13.24
N LYS A 53 -0.23 -11.24 13.58
CA LYS A 53 -1.29 -12.26 13.46
C LYS A 53 -2.35 -11.89 12.44
N ILE A 54 -2.56 -10.60 12.22
CA ILE A 54 -3.60 -10.09 11.34
C ILE A 54 -3.01 -8.97 10.52
N ILE A 55 -3.09 -9.08 9.21
CA ILE A 55 -2.60 -8.04 8.31
C ILE A 55 -3.80 -7.46 7.58
N LYS A 56 -3.99 -6.14 7.70
CA LYS A 56 -5.04 -5.43 6.98
C LYS A 56 -4.44 -4.72 5.78
N VAL A 57 -5.06 -4.93 4.63
CA VAL A 57 -4.75 -4.17 3.42
C VAL A 57 -5.96 -3.32 3.08
N THR A 58 -5.72 -2.03 2.93
CA THR A 58 -6.69 -1.03 2.47
C THR A 58 -6.26 -0.56 1.10
N VAL A 59 -7.19 -0.58 0.14
CA VAL A 59 -6.96 -0.13 -1.24
C VAL A 59 -8.05 0.87 -1.65
N PRO A 60 -7.73 1.86 -2.49
CA PRO A 60 -8.71 2.81 -2.97
C PRO A 60 -9.64 2.14 -4.00
N LEU A 61 -10.87 2.62 -4.06
CA LEU A 61 -11.77 2.33 -5.19
C LEU A 61 -11.66 3.48 -6.17
N LYS A 62 -11.11 3.23 -7.36
CA LYS A 62 -10.86 4.28 -8.35
C LYS A 62 -12.13 5.04 -8.70
N ASN A 63 -12.04 6.37 -8.78
CA ASN A 63 -13.16 7.28 -9.03
C ASN A 63 -14.21 7.34 -7.90
N TRP A 64 -13.93 6.75 -6.73
CA TRP A 64 -14.80 6.80 -5.57
C TRP A 64 -14.05 7.32 -4.34
N PRO A 65 -14.69 8.07 -3.44
CA PRO A 65 -14.08 8.52 -2.19
C PRO A 65 -13.98 7.40 -1.13
N PHE A 66 -14.06 6.14 -1.55
CA PHE A 66 -14.18 4.98 -0.66
C PHE A 66 -12.98 4.05 -0.80
N HIS A 67 -12.70 3.33 0.27
CA HIS A 67 -11.64 2.33 0.31
C HIS A 67 -12.21 0.97 0.67
N PHE A 68 -11.66 -0.06 0.04
CA PHE A 68 -11.92 -1.44 0.44
C PHE A 68 -10.82 -1.89 1.40
N THR A 69 -11.20 -2.55 2.49
CA THR A 69 -10.25 -3.12 3.45
C THR A 69 -10.52 -4.61 3.64
N THR A 70 -9.47 -5.42 3.56
CA THR A 70 -9.54 -6.86 3.81
C THR A 70 -8.43 -7.31 4.77
N ARG A 71 -8.46 -8.58 5.19
CA ARG A 71 -7.56 -9.17 6.18
C ARG A 71 -6.87 -10.41 5.64
N PHE A 72 -5.62 -10.60 6.05
CA PHE A 72 -4.78 -11.74 5.72
C PHE A 72 -4.11 -12.31 6.98
N ALA A 73 -3.75 -13.58 6.91
CA ALA A 73 -3.01 -14.27 7.97
C ALA A 73 -1.49 -14.12 7.84
N ASN A 74 -0.97 -13.80 6.65
CA ASN A 74 0.46 -13.62 6.39
C ASN A 74 0.71 -12.44 5.45
N ILE A 75 1.97 -11.96 5.46
CA ILE A 75 2.38 -10.73 4.77
C ILE A 75 2.47 -10.94 3.27
N ASP A 76 2.87 -12.13 2.82
CA ASP A 76 3.10 -12.41 1.41
C ASP A 76 1.78 -12.37 0.63
N ASP A 77 0.72 -13.00 1.15
CA ASP A 77 -0.63 -12.94 0.58
C ASP A 77 -1.17 -11.50 0.57
N ALA A 78 -0.91 -10.75 1.64
CA ALA A 78 -1.34 -9.36 1.76
C ALA A 78 -0.67 -8.47 0.69
N LEU A 79 0.63 -8.65 0.46
CA LEU A 79 1.37 -7.89 -0.53
C LEU A 79 1.03 -8.31 -1.97
N CYS A 80 0.84 -9.61 -2.21
CA CYS A 80 0.36 -10.13 -3.50
C CYS A 80 -1.03 -9.56 -3.85
N PHE A 81 -1.94 -9.49 -2.87
CA PHE A 81 -3.22 -8.81 -3.04
C PHE A 81 -3.04 -7.32 -3.33
N MET A 82 -2.20 -6.62 -2.56
CA MET A 82 -1.96 -5.19 -2.76
C MET A 82 -1.42 -4.91 -4.17
N GLU A 83 -0.44 -5.68 -4.63
CA GLU A 83 0.10 -5.62 -5.98
C GLU A 83 -0.99 -5.82 -7.04
N SER A 84 -1.79 -6.87 -6.91
CA SER A 84 -2.86 -7.18 -7.86
C SER A 84 -3.87 -6.03 -7.96
N ARG A 85 -4.29 -5.49 -6.80
CA ARG A 85 -5.19 -4.34 -6.75
C ARG A 85 -4.56 -3.07 -7.31
N PHE A 86 -3.26 -2.90 -7.13
CA PHE A 86 -2.54 -1.77 -7.70
C PHE A 86 -2.45 -1.86 -9.22
N ALA A 87 -2.13 -3.03 -9.77
CA ALA A 87 -2.13 -3.26 -11.21
C ALA A 87 -3.52 -3.01 -11.82
N GLU A 88 -4.58 -3.51 -11.19
CA GLU A 88 -5.96 -3.21 -11.61
C GLU A 88 -6.29 -1.71 -11.57
N PHE A 89 -5.85 -1.02 -10.52
CA PHE A 89 -6.07 0.43 -10.35
C PHE A 89 -5.42 1.24 -11.48
N LEU A 90 -4.22 0.84 -11.91
CA LEU A 90 -3.49 1.48 -13.01
C LEU A 90 -4.14 1.25 -14.39
N LEU A 91 -4.77 0.09 -14.60
CA LEU A 91 -5.39 -0.29 -15.88
C LEU A 91 -6.78 0.27 -16.10
N GLN A 92 -7.48 0.64 -15.04
CA GLN A 92 -8.79 1.26 -15.17
C GLN A 92 -8.66 2.63 -15.89
N PRO A 93 -9.63 3.05 -16.70
CA PRO A 93 -9.61 4.36 -17.36
C PRO A 93 -9.72 5.52 -16.36
#